data_AF-A0A8J4DPT6-F1
#
_entry.id   AF-A0A8J4DPT6-F1
#
_cell.length_a   1.000
_cell.length_b   1.000
_cell.length_c   1.000
_cell.angle_alpha   90.00
_cell.angle_beta   90.00
_cell.angle_gamma   90.00
#
_symmetry.space_group_name_H-M   'P 1'
#
loop_
_entity.id
_entity.type
_entity.pdbx_description
1 polymer ?
#
loop_
_entity_poly.entity_id
_entity_poly.type
_entity_poly.pdbx_seq_one_letter_code
_entity_poly.pdbx_strand_id
1 'polypeptide(L)'
;MTEHRRSPLAVVVLSLLAEEPMHAYRMQHLIKYRRKDSVANVSQRNSVYQTIDRLLRAGLVRVHETERAGTRPERTVYTITDEGVGTLDGWLRDMVSAPAREFPEFPAALASLARITPDRVAEWLDARAATLAERLKTAAADLENVPGLDRIFLLEEEWREAVTRAELRWVEGVRDDLHTGRLTWDLEDLQRRWAGH
;
A
#
# COMPACT_ATOMS: atom_id res chain seq x y z
N MET A 1 11.79 -26.26 1.61
CA MET A 1 10.59 -25.63 1.01
C MET A 1 11.06 -24.35 0.37
N THR A 2 10.80 -24.17 -0.93
CA THR A 2 11.23 -22.98 -1.66
C THR A 2 10.45 -21.78 -1.13
N GLU A 3 11.10 -20.86 -0.43
CA GLU A 3 10.41 -19.69 0.12
C GLU A 3 10.02 -18.75 -1.03
N HIS A 4 8.75 -18.78 -1.42
CA HIS A 4 8.23 -17.92 -2.46
C HIS A 4 8.12 -16.49 -1.94
N ARG A 5 8.82 -15.55 -2.57
CA ARG A 5 8.78 -14.13 -2.19
C ARG A 5 7.35 -13.58 -2.33
N ARG A 6 6.71 -13.22 -1.22
CA ARG A 6 5.42 -12.52 -1.21
C ARG A 6 5.56 -11.08 -1.69
N SER A 7 4.51 -10.54 -2.31
CA SER A 7 4.34 -9.11 -2.59
C SER A 7 2.85 -8.75 -2.57
N PRO A 8 2.47 -7.49 -2.32
CA PRO A 8 1.06 -7.08 -2.32
C PRO A 8 0.35 -7.46 -3.63
N LEU A 9 1.01 -7.25 -4.78
CA LEU A 9 0.44 -7.60 -6.08
C LEU A 9 0.28 -9.12 -6.26
N ALA A 10 1.19 -9.93 -5.71
CA ALA A 10 1.09 -11.38 -5.79
C ALA A 10 -0.07 -11.93 -4.96
N VAL A 11 -0.28 -11.37 -3.76
CA VAL A 11 -1.43 -11.69 -2.92
C VAL A 11 -2.72 -11.36 -3.67
N VAL A 12 -2.83 -10.15 -4.24
CA VAL A 12 -4.01 -9.75 -5.03
C VAL A 12 -4.24 -10.67 -6.23
N VAL A 13 -3.20 -11.01 -6.99
CA VAL A 13 -3.33 -11.92 -8.15
C VAL A 13 -3.79 -13.31 -7.74
N LEU A 14 -3.21 -13.89 -6.68
CA LEU A 14 -3.64 -15.20 -6.17
C LEU A 14 -5.08 -15.14 -5.64
N SER A 15 -5.45 -14.09 -4.89
CA SER A 15 -6.83 -13.91 -4.41
C SER A 15 -7.84 -13.85 -5.55
N LEU A 16 -7.55 -13.10 -6.63
CA LEU A 16 -8.42 -13.06 -7.79
C LEU A 16 -8.54 -14.42 -8.48
N LEU A 17 -7.43 -15.14 -8.63
CA LEU A 17 -7.42 -16.47 -9.25
C LEU A 17 -8.05 -17.56 -8.38
N ALA A 18 -8.18 -17.33 -7.07
CA ALA A 18 -8.94 -18.17 -6.16
C ALA A 18 -10.46 -17.98 -6.29
N GLU A 19 -10.92 -16.84 -6.82
CA GLU A 19 -12.33 -16.61 -7.12
C GLU A 19 -12.77 -17.40 -8.36
N GLU A 20 -12.01 -17.29 -9.46
CA GLU A 20 -12.30 -17.99 -10.72
C GLU A 20 -11.08 -17.96 -11.67
N PRO A 21 -10.99 -18.88 -12.65
CA PRO A 21 -10.02 -18.78 -13.74
C PRO A 21 -10.21 -17.48 -14.55
N MET A 22 -9.13 -16.75 -14.80
CA MET A 22 -9.21 -15.50 -15.57
C MET A 22 -7.92 -15.11 -16.29
N HIS A 23 -8.08 -14.26 -17.32
CA HIS A 23 -6.98 -13.65 -18.05
C HIS A 23 -6.39 -12.44 -17.29
N ALA A 24 -5.11 -12.15 -17.55
CA ALA A 24 -4.39 -11.01 -16.98
C ALA A 24 -5.11 -9.65 -17.20
N TYR A 25 -5.78 -9.47 -18.34
CA TYR A 25 -6.55 -8.25 -18.61
C TYR A 25 -7.76 -8.09 -17.68
N ARG A 26 -8.48 -9.19 -17.39
CA ARG A 26 -9.60 -9.18 -16.44
C ARG A 26 -9.10 -8.88 -15.02
N MET A 27 -7.95 -9.45 -14.63
CA MET A 27 -7.31 -9.11 -13.35
C MET A 27 -6.98 -7.61 -13.28
N GLN A 28 -6.32 -7.05 -14.31
CA GLN A 28 -6.03 -5.61 -14.36
C GLN A 28 -7.29 -4.75 -14.22
N HIS A 29 -8.37 -5.14 -14.87
CA HIS A 29 -9.66 -4.46 -14.77
C HIS A 29 -10.23 -4.54 -13.36
N LEU A 30 -10.30 -5.74 -12.76
CA LEU A 30 -10.82 -5.95 -11.41
C LEU A 30 -9.99 -5.23 -10.34
N ILE A 31 -8.66 -5.20 -10.48
CA ILE A 31 -7.80 -4.49 -9.54
C ILE A 31 -8.12 -3.00 -9.54
N LYS A 32 -8.29 -2.38 -10.71
CA LYS A 32 -8.69 -0.96 -10.82
C LYS A 32 -10.12 -0.73 -10.38
N TYR A 33 -11.05 -1.57 -10.84
CA TYR A 33 -12.47 -1.45 -10.55
C TYR A 33 -12.76 -1.56 -9.06
N ARG A 34 -12.09 -2.49 -8.36
CA ARG A 34 -12.21 -2.68 -6.90
C ARG A 34 -11.29 -1.74 -6.09
N ARG A 35 -10.72 -0.71 -6.72
CA ARG A 35 -9.79 0.28 -6.12
C ARG A 35 -8.61 -0.32 -5.35
N LYS A 36 -8.18 -1.52 -5.72
CA LYS A 36 -7.00 -2.19 -5.12
C LYS A 36 -5.68 -1.63 -5.64
N ASP A 37 -5.72 -0.63 -6.51
CA ASP A 37 -4.59 0.20 -6.89
C ASP A 37 -4.03 1.06 -5.76
N SER A 38 -4.81 1.27 -4.71
CA SER A 38 -4.38 1.87 -3.45
C SER A 38 -3.62 0.90 -2.52
N VAL A 39 -3.72 -0.42 -2.76
CA VAL A 39 -3.17 -1.50 -1.90
C VAL A 39 -2.00 -2.21 -2.55
N ALA A 40 -2.04 -2.40 -3.87
CA ALA A 40 -0.94 -2.91 -4.66
C ALA A 40 -0.55 -1.83 -5.67
N ASN A 41 0.74 -1.49 -5.74
CA ASN A 41 1.22 -0.54 -6.74
C ASN A 41 1.11 -1.14 -8.15
N VAL A 42 -0.03 -0.96 -8.81
CA VAL A 42 -0.36 -1.43 -10.18
C VAL A 42 -0.02 -0.39 -11.24
N SER A 43 0.61 0.72 -10.86
CA SER A 43 0.90 1.84 -11.75
C SER A 43 1.72 1.42 -12.98
N GLN A 44 2.49 0.32 -12.88
CA GLN A 44 3.18 -0.29 -14.01
C GLN A 44 2.29 -1.34 -14.67
N ARG A 45 1.80 -1.08 -15.90
CA ARG A 45 0.98 -2.02 -16.69
C ARG A 45 1.57 -3.44 -16.79
N ASN A 46 2.89 -3.57 -16.82
CA ASN A 46 3.57 -4.86 -16.98
C ASN A 46 3.71 -5.66 -15.68
N SER A 47 3.44 -5.06 -14.53
CA SER A 47 3.63 -5.68 -13.21
C SER A 47 2.78 -6.93 -13.00
N VAL A 48 1.54 -6.94 -13.53
CA VAL A 48 0.64 -8.10 -13.44
C VAL A 48 1.19 -9.28 -14.22
N TYR A 49 1.64 -9.07 -15.46
CA TYR A 49 2.21 -10.13 -16.29
C TYR A 49 3.49 -10.70 -15.67
N GLN A 50 4.39 -9.85 -15.19
CA GLN A 50 5.61 -10.28 -14.50
C GLN A 50 5.31 -11.05 -13.21
N THR A 51 4.26 -10.65 -12.50
CA THR A 51 3.81 -11.35 -11.30
C THR A 51 3.25 -12.72 -11.65
N ILE A 52 2.39 -12.83 -12.66
CA ILE A 52 1.86 -14.13 -13.14
C ILE A 52 2.99 -15.05 -13.58
N ASP A 53 3.93 -14.56 -14.39
CA ASP A 53 5.09 -15.31 -14.87
C ASP A 53 5.96 -15.84 -13.71
N ARG A 54 6.16 -15.04 -12.66
CA ARG A 54 6.82 -15.49 -11.43
C ARG A 54 6.02 -16.54 -10.68
N LEU A 55 4.70 -16.39 -10.57
CA LEU A 55 3.82 -17.35 -9.90
C LEU A 55 3.74 -18.68 -10.68
N LEU A 56 3.78 -18.65 -12.01
CA LEU A 56 3.88 -19.83 -12.88
C LEU A 56 5.16 -20.60 -12.63
N ARG A 57 6.32 -19.91 -12.64
CA ARG A 57 7.62 -20.52 -12.31
C ARG A 57 7.65 -21.13 -10.91
N ALA A 58 6.88 -20.55 -9.99
CA ALA A 58 6.75 -21.01 -8.62
C ALA A 58 5.73 -22.16 -8.45
N GLY A 59 5.00 -22.57 -9.50
CA GLY A 59 3.97 -23.61 -9.41
C GLY A 59 2.69 -23.19 -8.69
N LEU A 60 2.56 -21.91 -8.31
CA LEU A 60 1.42 -21.39 -7.54
C LEU A 60 0.19 -21.10 -8.42
N VAL A 61 0.42 -20.94 -9.72
CA VAL A 61 -0.64 -20.82 -10.73
C VAL A 61 -0.28 -21.68 -11.93
N ARG A 62 -1.27 -22.05 -12.74
CA ARG A 62 -1.08 -22.79 -13.99
C ARG A 62 -1.94 -22.21 -15.11
N VAL A 63 -1.58 -22.54 -16.35
CA VAL A 63 -2.46 -22.28 -17.50
C VAL A 63 -3.70 -23.16 -17.36
N HIS A 64 -4.86 -22.54 -17.41
CA HIS A 64 -6.15 -23.22 -17.44
C HIS A 64 -6.49 -23.62 -18.88
N GLU A 65 -6.49 -22.64 -19.79
CA GLU A 65 -6.69 -22.83 -21.22
C GLU A 65 -6.09 -21.65 -22.01
N THR A 66 -5.96 -21.83 -23.32
CA THR A 66 -5.61 -20.76 -24.26
C THR A 66 -6.78 -20.53 -25.20
N GLU A 67 -7.44 -19.39 -25.08
CA GLU A 67 -8.52 -19.00 -25.96
C GLU A 67 -7.97 -18.39 -27.25
N ARG A 68 -8.38 -18.95 -28.40
CA ARG A 68 -8.18 -18.35 -29.73
C ARG A 68 -9.49 -17.73 -30.21
N ALA A 69 -9.63 -16.42 -30.06
CA ALA A 69 -10.78 -15.68 -30.59
C ALA A 69 -10.46 -15.05 -31.97
N GLY A 70 -10.54 -15.84 -33.04
CA GLY A 70 -10.45 -15.35 -34.42
C GLY A 70 -9.17 -14.54 -34.72
N THR A 71 -9.30 -13.33 -35.26
CA THR A 71 -8.19 -12.39 -35.57
C THR A 71 -7.65 -11.61 -34.37
N ARG A 72 -8.12 -11.87 -33.14
CA ARG A 72 -7.60 -11.23 -31.91
C ARG A 72 -6.42 -12.03 -31.34
N PRO A 73 -5.49 -11.39 -30.60
CA PRO A 73 -4.37 -12.08 -29.97
C PRO A 73 -4.85 -13.18 -29.02
N GLU A 74 -4.11 -14.30 -28.99
CA GLU A 74 -4.34 -15.41 -28.06
C GLU A 74 -4.42 -14.89 -26.61
N ARG A 75 -5.41 -15.38 -25.85
CA ARG A 75 -5.56 -15.04 -24.44
C ARG A 75 -5.37 -16.28 -23.58
N THR A 76 -4.38 -16.24 -22.70
CA THR A 76 -4.10 -17.34 -21.75
C THR A 76 -4.92 -17.15 -20.47
N VAL A 77 -5.83 -18.08 -20.17
CA VAL A 77 -6.56 -18.11 -18.88
C VAL A 77 -5.63 -18.76 -17.86
N TYR A 78 -5.54 -18.17 -16.67
CA TYR A 78 -4.80 -18.74 -15.54
C TYR A 78 -5.75 -19.22 -14.46
N THR A 79 -5.32 -20.19 -13.67
CA THR A 79 -6.01 -20.67 -12.47
C THR A 79 -4.98 -20.94 -11.36
N ILE A 80 -5.38 -20.78 -10.10
CA ILE A 80 -4.55 -21.07 -8.94
C ILE A 80 -4.39 -22.60 -8.76
N THR A 81 -3.27 -23.05 -8.20
CA THR A 81 -3.06 -24.46 -7.81
C THR A 81 -3.36 -24.67 -6.32
N ASP A 82 -3.49 -25.92 -5.87
CA ASP A 82 -3.66 -26.22 -4.43
C ASP A 82 -2.49 -25.69 -3.58
N GLU A 83 -1.26 -25.78 -4.10
CA GLU A 83 -0.07 -25.17 -3.51
C GLU A 83 -0.17 -23.63 -3.48
N GLY A 84 -0.73 -23.03 -4.54
CA GLY A 84 -1.05 -21.61 -4.61
C GLY A 84 -2.02 -21.15 -3.52
N VAL A 85 -3.08 -21.91 -3.26
CA VAL A 85 -4.05 -21.64 -2.20
C VAL A 85 -3.38 -21.69 -0.83
N GLY A 86 -2.66 -22.79 -0.52
CA GLY A 86 -1.96 -22.91 0.75
C GLY A 86 -0.90 -21.83 0.97
N THR A 87 -0.23 -21.39 -0.10
CA THR A 87 0.74 -20.29 -0.06
C THR A 87 0.06 -18.95 0.19
N LEU A 88 -1.08 -18.68 -0.46
CA LEU A 88 -1.86 -17.47 -0.24
C LEU A 88 -2.32 -17.36 1.22
N ASP A 89 -2.86 -18.44 1.78
CA ASP A 89 -3.31 -18.48 3.18
C ASP A 89 -2.16 -18.24 4.16
N GLY A 90 -1.00 -18.87 3.91
CA GLY A 90 0.22 -18.64 4.68
C GLY A 90 0.67 -17.18 4.62
N TRP A 91 0.68 -16.56 3.43
CA TRP A 91 1.04 -15.16 3.27
C TRP A 91 0.06 -14.23 3.99
N LEU A 92 -1.25 -14.45 3.85
CA LEU A 92 -2.29 -13.65 4.52
C LEU A 92 -2.17 -13.75 6.04
N ARG A 93 -2.02 -14.97 6.58
CA ARG A 93 -1.78 -15.19 8.01
C ARG A 93 -0.59 -14.40 8.48
N ASP A 94 0.55 -14.53 7.81
CA ASP A 94 1.79 -13.89 8.24
C ASP A 94 1.73 -12.35 8.09
N MET A 95 1.01 -11.82 7.09
CA MET A 95 0.84 -10.37 6.90
C MET A 95 -0.13 -9.74 7.92
N VAL A 96 -1.18 -10.47 8.29
CA VAL A 96 -2.17 -9.98 9.27
C VAL A 96 -1.64 -10.13 10.70
N SER A 97 -0.94 -11.22 11.01
CA SER A 97 -0.49 -11.52 12.38
C SER A 97 0.78 -10.80 12.79
N ALA A 98 1.66 -10.45 11.84
CA ALA A 98 2.94 -9.84 12.12
C ALA A 98 3.15 -8.56 11.30
N PRO A 99 3.25 -7.38 11.95
CA PRO A 99 3.61 -6.15 11.27
C PRO A 99 4.92 -6.30 10.50
N ALA A 100 4.92 -5.88 9.23
CA ALA A 100 6.14 -5.87 8.45
C ALA A 100 7.12 -4.81 8.98
N ARG A 101 8.42 -5.06 8.81
CA ARG A 101 9.42 -4.01 8.97
C ARG A 101 9.36 -3.10 7.75
N GLU A 102 8.60 -2.03 7.88
CA GLU A 102 8.45 -1.00 6.85
C GLU A 102 9.50 0.09 7.02
N PHE A 103 9.82 0.77 5.92
CA PHE A 103 10.72 1.93 5.90
C PHE A 103 10.01 3.10 5.22
N PRO A 104 8.98 3.69 5.85
CA PRO A 104 8.20 4.77 5.22
C PRO A 104 9.04 6.06 5.10
N GLU A 105 8.81 6.83 4.05
CA GLU A 105 9.61 8.05 3.76
C GLU A 105 9.44 9.13 4.84
N PHE A 106 8.25 9.28 5.41
CA PHE A 106 7.97 10.37 6.35
C PHE A 106 8.75 10.22 7.67
N PRO A 107 8.74 9.07 8.38
CA PRO A 107 9.63 8.83 9.52
C PRO A 107 11.12 9.03 9.20
N ALA A 108 11.58 8.63 8.01
CA ALA A 108 12.97 8.85 7.59
C ALA A 108 13.29 10.35 7.42
N ALA A 109 12.36 11.13 6.85
CA ALA A 109 12.47 12.58 6.76
C ALA A 109 12.48 13.23 8.15
N LEU A 110 11.56 12.83 9.05
CA LEU A 110 11.49 13.29 10.43
C LEU A 110 12.81 13.09 11.18
N ALA A 111 13.43 11.91 11.03
CA ALA A 111 14.73 11.59 11.63
C ALA A 111 15.88 12.47 11.11
N SER A 112 15.66 13.21 10.03
CA SER A 112 16.68 14.02 9.35
C SER A 112 16.43 15.54 9.46
N LEU A 113 15.38 15.97 10.17
CA LEU A 113 14.94 17.38 10.21
C LEU A 113 15.90 18.33 10.92
N ALA A 114 16.82 17.84 11.74
CA ALA A 114 17.77 18.67 12.49
C ALA A 114 18.57 19.64 11.59
N ARG A 115 18.72 19.32 10.30
CA ARG A 115 19.42 20.17 9.32
C ARG A 115 18.58 21.33 8.76
N ILE A 116 17.29 21.37 9.07
CA ILE A 116 16.31 22.32 8.55
C ILE A 116 15.88 23.24 9.70
N THR A 117 15.58 24.50 9.42
CA THR A 117 15.10 25.42 10.45
C THR A 117 13.68 25.06 10.93
N PRO A 118 13.35 25.28 12.22
CA PRO A 118 12.00 25.03 12.75
C PRO A 118 10.88 25.65 11.92
N ASP A 119 11.02 26.92 11.52
CA ASP A 119 10.03 27.63 10.69
C ASP A 119 9.78 26.94 9.35
N ARG A 120 10.85 26.45 8.72
CA ARG A 120 10.74 25.76 7.43
C ARG A 120 10.06 24.41 7.56
N VAL A 121 10.34 23.69 8.65
CA VAL A 121 9.64 22.45 8.98
C VAL A 121 8.16 22.72 9.25
N ALA A 122 7.82 23.77 10.00
CA ALA A 122 6.44 24.13 10.32
C ALA A 122 5.62 24.34 9.03
N GLU A 123 6.13 25.13 8.10
CA GLU A 123 5.49 25.36 6.80
C GLU A 123 5.30 24.06 5.97
N TRP A 124 6.24 23.12 6.01
CA TRP A 124 6.09 21.83 5.32
C TRP A 124 5.05 20.92 6.00
N LEU A 125 5.01 20.95 7.33
CA LEU A 125 3.98 20.24 8.09
C LEU A 125 2.60 20.87 7.89
N ASP A 126 2.48 22.18 7.68
CA ASP A 126 1.23 22.84 7.28
C ASP A 126 0.69 22.26 5.96
N ALA A 127 1.55 22.17 4.94
CA ALA A 127 1.17 21.60 3.65
C ALA A 127 0.78 20.12 3.75
N ARG A 128 1.49 19.35 4.59
CA ARG A 128 1.16 17.95 4.86
C ARG A 128 -0.19 17.82 5.57
N ALA A 129 -0.44 18.63 6.60
CA ALA A 129 -1.71 18.62 7.35
C ALA A 129 -2.90 18.91 6.42
N ALA A 130 -2.80 19.92 5.54
CA ALA A 130 -3.82 20.22 4.54
C ALA A 130 -4.11 19.02 3.62
N THR A 131 -3.05 18.35 3.15
CA THR A 131 -3.18 17.15 2.30
C THR A 131 -3.86 15.99 3.03
N LEU A 132 -3.51 15.75 4.30
CA LEU A 132 -4.10 14.70 5.13
C LEU A 132 -5.58 14.98 5.44
N ALA A 133 -5.92 16.25 5.72
CA ALA A 133 -7.29 16.68 5.97
C ALA A 133 -8.19 16.45 4.74
N GLU A 134 -7.73 16.83 3.55
CA GLU A 134 -8.46 16.56 2.32
C GLU A 134 -8.63 15.05 2.06
N ARG A 135 -7.61 14.23 2.32
CA ARG A 135 -7.72 12.76 2.22
C ARG A 135 -8.81 12.19 3.14
N LEU A 136 -8.90 12.67 4.38
CA LEU A 136 -9.95 12.22 5.31
C LEU A 136 -11.34 12.62 4.84
N LYS A 137 -11.48 13.83 4.29
CA LYS A 137 -12.75 14.30 3.72
C LYS A 137 -13.19 13.42 2.54
N THR A 138 -12.28 13.08 1.64
CA THR A 138 -12.57 12.17 0.53
C THR A 138 -12.91 10.75 1.01
N ALA A 139 -12.15 10.21 1.97
CA ALA A 139 -12.40 8.87 2.50
C ALA A 139 -13.79 8.73 3.15
N ALA A 140 -14.21 9.73 3.93
CA ALA A 140 -15.54 9.76 4.53
C ALA A 140 -16.65 9.78 3.46
N ALA A 141 -16.50 10.63 2.44
CA ALA A 141 -17.45 10.70 1.33
C ALA A 141 -17.51 9.38 0.53
N ASP A 142 -16.38 8.71 0.34
CA ASP A 142 -16.33 7.43 -0.36
C ASP A 142 -17.07 6.33 0.40
N LEU A 143 -16.87 6.22 1.72
CA LEU A 143 -17.53 5.20 2.55
C LEU A 143 -19.06 5.38 2.60
N GLU A 144 -19.55 6.62 2.55
CA GLU A 144 -20.99 6.91 2.49
C GLU A 144 -21.63 6.54 1.14
N ASN A 145 -20.85 6.50 0.05
CA ASN A 145 -21.33 6.33 -1.32
C ASN A 145 -21.27 4.88 -1.85
N VAL A 146 -21.00 3.88 -1.00
CA VAL A 146 -20.99 2.46 -1.42
C VAL A 146 -22.06 1.63 -0.71
N PRO A 147 -23.36 1.91 -0.93
CA PRO A 147 -24.44 1.11 -0.35
C PRO A 147 -24.40 -0.34 -0.88
N GLY A 148 -24.39 -1.30 0.05
CA GLY A 148 -24.55 -2.73 -0.26
C GLY A 148 -23.26 -3.58 -0.33
N LEU A 149 -22.08 -3.02 -0.05
CA LEU A 149 -20.87 -3.83 0.17
C LEU A 149 -20.78 -4.32 1.62
N ASP A 150 -20.44 -5.59 1.80
CA ASP A 150 -20.11 -6.14 3.12
C ASP A 150 -18.86 -5.47 3.69
N ARG A 151 -18.86 -5.25 5.02
CA ARG A 151 -17.76 -4.58 5.76
C ARG A 151 -16.38 -5.19 5.49
N ILE A 152 -16.30 -6.49 5.21
CA ILE A 152 -15.04 -7.17 4.90
C ILE A 152 -14.29 -6.51 3.73
N PHE A 153 -15.01 -5.93 2.77
CA PHE A 153 -14.43 -5.22 1.63
C PHE A 153 -14.02 -3.78 1.95
N LEU A 154 -14.43 -3.26 3.12
CA LEU A 154 -14.17 -1.90 3.59
C LEU A 154 -13.05 -1.82 4.63
N LEU A 155 -12.62 -2.93 5.24
CA LEU A 155 -11.65 -2.93 6.35
C LEU A 155 -10.33 -2.20 6.03
N GLU A 156 -9.86 -2.29 4.79
CA GLU A 156 -8.64 -1.60 4.36
C GLU A 156 -8.83 -0.08 4.28
N GLU A 157 -10.01 0.39 3.88
CA GLU A 157 -10.36 1.82 3.90
C GLU A 157 -10.55 2.32 5.33
N GLU A 158 -11.23 1.55 6.19
CA GLU A 158 -11.36 1.84 7.64
C GLU A 158 -9.97 2.00 8.29
N TRP A 159 -9.05 1.08 7.99
CA TRP A 159 -7.67 1.14 8.49
C TRP A 159 -6.92 2.37 7.95
N ARG A 160 -7.02 2.66 6.65
CA ARG A 160 -6.36 3.83 6.03
C ARG A 160 -6.85 5.13 6.65
N GLU A 161 -8.15 5.26 6.87
CA GLU A 161 -8.76 6.41 7.53
C GLU A 161 -8.24 6.56 8.97
N ALA A 162 -8.21 5.47 9.74
CA ALA A 162 -7.71 5.48 11.11
C ALA A 162 -6.24 5.94 11.20
N VAL A 163 -5.37 5.43 10.33
CA VAL A 163 -3.95 5.81 10.26
C VAL A 163 -3.80 7.27 9.81
N THR A 164 -4.52 7.68 8.76
CA THR A 164 -4.46 9.06 8.23
C THR A 164 -4.89 10.07 9.30
N ARG A 165 -5.94 9.74 10.07
CA ARG A 165 -6.42 10.58 11.17
C ARG A 165 -5.42 10.66 12.31
N ALA A 166 -4.79 9.54 12.67
CA ALA A 166 -3.75 9.54 13.69
C ALA A 166 -2.55 10.38 13.28
N GLU A 167 -2.13 10.27 12.02
CA GLU A 167 -1.03 11.05 11.47
C GLU A 167 -1.37 12.55 11.43
N LEU A 168 -2.55 12.94 10.97
CA LEU A 168 -3.00 14.33 10.94
C LEU A 168 -2.93 14.96 12.34
N ARG A 169 -3.50 14.29 13.35
CA ARG A 169 -3.46 14.78 14.73
C ARG A 169 -2.03 14.96 15.24
N TRP A 170 -1.13 14.04 14.90
CA TRP A 170 0.27 14.15 15.31
C TRP A 170 0.98 15.30 14.60
N VAL A 171 0.78 15.45 13.29
CA VAL A 171 1.34 16.55 12.48
C VAL A 171 0.83 17.89 12.99
N GLU A 172 -0.45 17.99 13.34
CA GLU A 172 -1.06 19.18 13.94
C GLU A 172 -0.47 19.53 15.31
N GLY A 173 -0.22 18.54 16.17
CA GLY A 173 0.48 18.80 17.43
C GLY A 173 1.90 19.34 17.23
N VAL A 174 2.68 18.72 16.34
CA VAL A 174 4.08 19.11 16.11
C VAL A 174 4.19 20.47 15.42
N ARG A 175 3.34 20.75 14.41
CA ARG A 175 3.33 22.08 13.77
C ARG A 175 2.95 23.18 14.76
N ASP A 176 2.00 22.93 15.65
CA ASP A 176 1.60 23.90 16.68
C ASP A 176 2.74 24.14 17.67
N ASP A 177 3.46 23.10 18.07
CA ASP A 177 4.64 23.23 18.91
C ASP A 177 5.75 24.05 18.22
N LEU A 178 5.95 23.89 16.92
CA LEU A 178 6.92 24.68 16.14
C LEU A 178 6.48 26.14 16.02
N HIS A 179 5.23 26.40 15.61
CA HIS A 179 4.68 27.75 15.42
C HIS A 179 4.65 28.54 16.73
N THR A 180 4.44 27.86 17.87
CA THR A 180 4.43 28.49 19.20
C THR A 180 5.80 28.50 19.88
N GLY A 181 6.83 27.93 19.26
CA GLY A 181 8.18 27.83 19.80
C GLY A 181 8.35 26.85 20.98
N ARG A 182 7.33 26.03 21.30
CA ARG A 182 7.46 24.93 22.28
C ARG A 182 8.43 23.85 21.81
N LEU A 183 8.55 23.69 20.49
CA LEU A 183 9.58 22.88 19.84
C LEU A 183 10.43 23.79 18.96
N THR A 184 11.73 23.81 19.22
CA THR A 184 12.71 24.57 18.42
C THR A 184 14.08 23.94 18.55
N TRP A 185 14.99 24.25 17.63
CA TRP A 185 16.39 23.85 17.70
C TRP A 185 17.26 24.78 16.87
N ASP A 186 18.54 24.78 17.20
CA ASP A 186 19.63 25.29 16.39
C ASP A 186 20.60 24.15 16.07
N LEU A 187 21.04 24.06 14.82
CA LEU A 187 21.89 22.96 14.35
C LEU A 187 23.29 23.03 14.97
N GLU A 188 23.86 24.21 15.14
CA GLU A 188 25.18 24.37 15.74
C GLU A 188 25.15 23.94 17.21
N ASP A 189 24.10 24.30 17.94
CA ASP A 189 23.86 23.86 19.32
C ASP A 189 23.67 22.35 19.44
N LEU A 190 22.96 21.73 18.50
CA LEU A 190 22.83 20.27 18.45
C LEU A 190 24.19 19.60 18.22
N GLN A 191 24.97 20.10 17.25
CA GLN A 191 26.29 19.56 16.93
C GLN A 191 27.28 19.71 18.08
N ARG A 192 27.28 20.86 18.78
CA ARG A 192 28.09 21.08 19.98
C ARG A 192 27.78 20.04 21.06
N ARG A 193 26.50 19.71 21.29
CA ARG A 193 26.09 18.70 22.27
C ARG A 193 26.51 17.28 21.88
N TRP A 194 26.51 16.95 20.59
CA TRP A 194 26.96 15.65 20.10
C TRP A 194 28.47 15.48 20.17
N ALA A 195 29.25 16.53 19.92
CA ALA A 195 30.71 16.47 19.96
C ALA A 195 31.30 16.38 21.39
N GLY A 196 30.49 16.66 22.42
CA GLY A 196 30.86 16.54 23.82
C GLY A 196 30.58 15.18 24.46
N HIS A 197 30.09 14.20 23.68
CA HIS A 197 29.89 12.80 24.07
C HIS A 197 30.83 11.90 23.27
#